data_AF-A0A251SU95-F1
#
_entry.id   AF-A0A251SU95-F1
#
_cell.length_a   1.000
_cell.length_b   1.000
_cell.length_c   1.000
_cell.angle_alpha   90.00
_cell.angle_beta   90.00
_cell.angle_gamma   90.00
#
_symmetry.space_group_name_H-M   'P 1'
#
loop_
_entity.id
_entity.type
_entity.pdbx_description
1 polymer ?
#
loop_
_entity_poly.entity_id
_entity_poly.type
_entity_poly.pdbx_seq_one_letter_code
_entity_poly.pdbx_strand_id
1 'polypeptide(L)'
;MANTEAEEKPVMIVGIDDSDHSFYALEWTLDHFLASSAPNTPFKLIVVHSKPSPTSAIGFAGPGAADVYPFVDSDLKKIAARVVEKAKELCHSKSVRSG
;
A
#
# COMPACT_ATOMS: atom_id res chain seq x y z
N MET A 1 -6.86 -39.57 -13.88
CA MET A 1 -5.98 -38.60 -13.20
C MET A 1 -6.66 -37.25 -13.34
N ALA A 2 -7.23 -36.71 -12.26
CA ALA A 2 -7.83 -35.39 -12.29
C ALA A 2 -6.70 -34.36 -12.30
N ASN A 3 -6.67 -33.50 -13.31
CA ASN A 3 -5.84 -32.29 -13.27
C ASN A 3 -6.42 -31.40 -12.17
N THR A 4 -5.72 -31.30 -11.05
CA THR A 4 -5.97 -30.25 -10.07
C THR A 4 -5.41 -28.96 -10.67
N GLU A 5 -6.19 -28.28 -11.51
CA GLU A 5 -5.93 -26.87 -11.78
C GLU A 5 -6.09 -26.16 -10.43
N ALA A 6 -4.97 -25.67 -9.88
CA ALA A 6 -5.03 -24.77 -8.76
C ALA A 6 -5.75 -23.51 -9.24
N GLU A 7 -7.02 -23.39 -8.91
CA GLU A 7 -7.87 -22.25 -9.24
C GLU A 7 -7.12 -20.95 -8.88
N GLU A 8 -6.95 -20.06 -9.86
CA GLU A 8 -6.13 -18.86 -9.65
C GLU A 8 -6.79 -17.98 -8.58
N LYS A 9 -6.10 -17.81 -7.44
CA LYS A 9 -6.65 -17.02 -6.33
C LYS A 9 -6.92 -15.57 -6.80
N PRO A 10 -8.12 -15.02 -6.56
CA PRO A 10 -8.42 -13.62 -6.86
C PRO A 10 -7.44 -12.68 -6.17
N VAL A 11 -7.28 -11.47 -6.72
CA VAL A 11 -6.37 -10.44 -6.21
C VAL A 11 -7.17 -9.32 -5.55
N MET A 12 -6.84 -9.01 -4.29
CA MET A 12 -7.34 -7.85 -3.57
C MET A 12 -6.29 -6.74 -3.61
N ILE A 13 -6.68 -5.55 -4.07
CA ILE A 13 -5.79 -4.38 -4.13
C ILE A 13 -6.26 -3.37 -3.10
N VAL A 14 -5.35 -2.93 -2.23
CA VAL A 14 -5.62 -1.88 -1.23
C VAL A 14 -4.76 -0.67 -1.55
N GLY A 15 -5.41 0.45 -1.87
CA GLY A 15 -4.76 1.73 -2.06
C GLY A 15 -4.52 2.43 -0.73
N ILE A 16 -3.29 2.90 -0.49
CA ILE A 16 -2.92 3.66 0.70
C ILE A 16 -2.22 4.97 0.34
N ASP A 17 -2.20 5.91 1.26
CA ASP A 17 -1.48 7.18 1.19
C ASP A 17 -0.71 7.43 2.50
N ASP A 18 -0.11 8.62 2.67
CA ASP A 18 0.57 9.00 3.91
C ASP A 18 -0.42 9.56 4.94
N SER A 19 -1.49 8.82 5.22
CA SER A 19 -2.50 9.20 6.23
C SER A 19 -2.81 8.05 7.18
N ASP A 20 -3.07 8.37 8.45
CA ASP A 20 -3.43 7.34 9.44
C ASP A 20 -4.73 6.62 9.09
N HIS A 21 -5.65 7.27 8.37
CA HIS A 21 -6.91 6.68 7.93
C HIS A 21 -6.69 5.52 6.95
N SER A 22 -5.78 5.66 5.98
CA SER A 22 -5.50 4.59 5.03
C SER A 22 -4.74 3.44 5.67
N PHE A 23 -3.86 3.71 6.64
CA PHE A 23 -3.21 2.68 7.44
C PHE A 23 -4.19 1.93 8.36
N TYR A 24 -5.13 2.65 8.99
CA TYR A 24 -6.19 2.03 9.77
C TYR A 24 -7.08 1.13 8.89
N ALA A 25 -7.43 1.58 7.68
CA ALA A 25 -8.19 0.77 6.74
C ALA A 25 -7.42 -0.51 6.35
N LEU A 26 -6.11 -0.40 6.08
CA LEU A 26 -5.26 -1.56 5.82
C LEU A 26 -5.23 -2.52 7.01
N GLU A 27 -5.02 -2.03 8.23
CA GLU A 27 -5.04 -2.86 9.43
C GLU A 27 -6.38 -3.59 9.59
N TRP A 28 -7.48 -2.87 9.42
CA TRP A 28 -8.82 -3.45 9.48
C TRP A 28 -9.00 -4.54 8.42
N THR A 29 -8.55 -4.33 7.18
CA THR A 29 -8.58 -5.35 6.13
C THR A 29 -7.77 -6.59 6.51
N LEU A 30 -6.57 -6.43 7.05
CA LEU A 30 -5.74 -7.56 7.50
C LEU A 30 -6.45 -8.37 8.60
N ASP A 31 -7.02 -7.69 9.59
CA ASP A 31 -7.66 -8.32 10.75
C ASP A 31 -8.97 -9.03 10.39
N HIS A 32 -9.72 -8.56 9.39
CA HIS A 32 -11.06 -9.06 9.10
C HIS A 32 -11.15 -9.93 7.85
N PHE A 33 -10.30 -9.72 6.85
CA PHE A 33 -10.32 -10.48 5.61
C PHE A 33 -9.22 -11.55 5.53
N LEU A 34 -8.07 -11.32 6.16
CA LEU A 34 -6.93 -12.26 6.09
C LEU A 34 -6.84 -13.15 7.33
N ALA A 35 -7.00 -12.60 8.53
CA ALA A 35 -6.95 -13.40 9.76
C ALA A 35 -8.09 -14.43 9.83
N SER A 36 -9.28 -14.09 9.31
CA SER A 36 -10.44 -15.00 9.23
C SER A 36 -10.22 -16.22 8.32
N SER A 37 -9.18 -16.20 7.48
CA SER A 37 -8.95 -17.20 6.46
C SER A 37 -7.53 -17.77 6.47
N ALA A 38 -6.73 -17.48 7.49
CA ALA A 38 -5.44 -18.12 7.68
C ALA A 38 -5.63 -19.61 8.03
N PRO A 39 -4.80 -20.54 7.50
CA PRO A 39 -3.66 -20.31 6.60
C PRO A 39 -4.04 -20.23 5.10
N ASN A 40 -5.27 -20.60 4.74
CA ASN A 40 -5.73 -20.67 3.35
C ASN A 40 -6.44 -19.39 2.90
N THR A 41 -5.66 -18.32 2.74
CA THR A 41 -6.23 -17.03 2.30
C THR A 41 -6.91 -17.17 0.93
N PRO A 42 -8.14 -16.67 0.74
CA PRO A 42 -8.89 -16.86 -0.50
C PRO A 42 -8.39 -15.94 -1.62
N PHE A 43 -7.60 -14.91 -1.30
CA PHE A 43 -7.06 -13.96 -2.26
C PHE A 43 -5.56 -13.67 -2.01
N LYS A 44 -4.91 -13.11 -3.04
CA LYS A 44 -3.59 -12.47 -2.95
C LYS A 44 -3.79 -10.98 -2.65
N LEU A 45 -3.11 -10.44 -1.64
CA LEU A 45 -3.16 -9.01 -1.31
C LEU A 45 -2.03 -8.24 -2.01
N ILE A 46 -2.37 -7.13 -2.67
CA ILE A 46 -1.41 -6.15 -3.20
C ILE A 46 -1.71 -4.80 -2.56
N VAL A 47 -0.71 -4.18 -1.93
CA VAL A 47 -0.82 -2.83 -1.36
C VAL A 47 -0.16 -1.85 -2.32
N VAL A 48 -0.88 -0.79 -2.70
CA VAL A 48 -0.42 0.23 -3.65
C VAL A 48 -0.43 1.60 -2.97
N HIS A 49 0.72 2.28 -2.98
CA HIS A 49 0.82 3.64 -2.48
C HIS A 49 0.44 4.67 -3.55
N SER A 50 -0.53 5.53 -3.24
CA SER A 50 -0.93 6.70 -4.02
C SER A 50 0.03 7.87 -3.77
N LYS A 51 1.20 7.86 -4.41
CA LYS A 51 2.15 8.98 -4.32
C LYS A 51 1.58 10.19 -5.07
N PRO A 52 1.43 11.38 -4.43
CA PRO A 52 0.99 12.56 -5.14
C PRO A 52 1.98 12.99 -6.23
N SER A 53 1.49 13.75 -7.20
CA SER A 53 2.35 14.38 -8.21
C SER A 53 3.05 15.61 -7.59
N PRO A 54 4.32 15.91 -7.95
CA PRO A 54 4.99 17.12 -7.47
C PRO A 54 4.20 18.39 -7.82
N THR A 55 3.58 18.43 -9.00
CA THR A 55 2.74 19.55 -9.45
C THR A 55 1.54 19.77 -8.54
N SER A 56 0.90 18.69 -8.05
CA SER A 56 -0.20 18.76 -7.09
C SER A 56 0.24 19.29 -5.72
N ALA A 57 1.51 19.08 -5.34
CA ALA A 57 2.06 19.54 -4.07
C ALA A 57 2.54 21.02 -4.10
N ILE A 58 3.01 21.50 -5.25
CA ILE A 58 3.51 22.89 -5.41
C ILE A 58 2.36 23.90 -5.52
N GLY A 59 1.14 23.46 -5.81
CA GLY A 59 -0.07 24.28 -5.67
C GLY A 59 -0.34 25.28 -6.79
N PHE A 60 0.66 25.74 -7.57
CA PHE A 60 0.45 26.53 -8.81
C PHE A 60 1.73 26.54 -9.67
N ALA A 61 1.59 26.52 -11.00
CA ALA A 61 2.70 26.69 -11.95
C ALA A 61 3.09 28.18 -12.05
N GLY A 62 3.76 28.71 -11.03
CA GLY A 62 4.29 30.08 -11.00
C GLY A 62 5.79 30.15 -11.34
N PRO A 63 6.34 31.35 -11.56
CA PRO A 63 7.77 31.56 -11.65
C PRO A 63 8.48 30.94 -10.42
N GLY A 64 9.49 30.09 -10.65
CA GLY A 64 10.19 29.34 -9.60
C GLY A 64 9.68 27.90 -9.37
N ALA A 65 8.53 27.50 -9.95
CA ALA A 65 8.02 26.13 -9.84
C ALA A 65 8.99 25.08 -10.43
N ALA A 66 9.69 25.43 -11.51
CA ALA A 66 10.69 24.56 -12.13
C ALA A 66 11.92 24.32 -11.23
N ASP A 67 12.30 25.32 -10.42
CA ASP A 67 13.46 25.24 -9.55
C ASP A 67 13.18 24.38 -8.30
N VAL A 68 11.94 24.40 -7.80
CA VAL A 68 11.54 23.61 -6.62
C VAL A 68 11.11 22.19 -6.96
N TYR A 69 10.72 21.93 -8.21
CA TYR A 69 10.21 20.63 -8.66
C TYR A 69 11.12 19.44 -8.29
N PRO A 70 12.45 19.47 -8.51
CA PRO A 70 13.31 18.33 -8.20
C PRO A 70 13.37 18.00 -6.71
N PHE A 71 13.29 19.03 -5.86
CA PHE A 71 13.31 18.87 -4.40
C PHE A 71 12.01 18.23 -3.92
N VAL A 72 10.87 18.72 -4.41
CA VAL A 72 9.55 18.14 -4.09
C VAL A 72 9.46 16.69 -4.57
N ASP A 73 9.89 16.38 -5.80
CA ASP A 73 9.87 15.01 -6.29
C ASP A 73 10.77 14.06 -5.46
N SER A 74 11.95 14.54 -5.05
CA SER A 74 12.84 13.80 -4.16
C SER A 74 12.18 13.48 -2.82
N ASP A 75 11.54 14.46 -2.20
CA ASP A 75 10.88 14.27 -0.91
C ASP A 75 9.63 13.39 -1.01
N LEU A 76 8.84 13.51 -2.08
CA LEU A 76 7.72 12.61 -2.35
C LEU A 76 8.18 11.16 -2.56
N LYS A 77 9.36 10.93 -3.16
CA LYS A 77 9.96 9.59 -3.26
C LYS A 77 10.39 9.05 -1.90
N LYS A 78 10.99 9.88 -1.03
CA LYS A 78 11.33 9.48 0.34
C LYS A 78 10.09 9.14 1.17
N ILE A 79 9.03 9.95 1.05
CA ILE A 79 7.72 9.67 1.67
C ILE A 79 7.19 8.34 1.18
N ALA A 80 7.17 8.11 -0.14
CA ALA A 80 6.69 6.86 -0.71
C ALA A 80 7.45 5.63 -0.19
N ALA A 81 8.77 5.72 -0.05
CA ALA A 81 9.57 4.64 0.53
C ALA A 81 9.16 4.34 1.99
N ARG A 82 8.94 5.38 2.81
CA ARG A 82 8.50 5.21 4.21
C ARG A 82 7.10 4.60 4.31
N VAL A 83 6.15 5.06 3.48
CA VAL A 83 4.78 4.53 3.46
C VAL A 83 4.78 3.06 3.08
N VAL A 84 5.54 2.68 2.04
CA VAL A 84 5.68 1.28 1.61
C VAL A 84 6.29 0.43 2.72
N GLU A 85 7.32 0.93 3.42
CA GLU A 85 7.96 0.16 4.49
C GLU A 85 7.04 -0.03 5.70
N LYS A 86 6.34 1.03 6.15
CA LYS A 86 5.32 0.93 7.21
C LYS A 86 4.22 -0.07 6.84
N ALA A 87 3.79 -0.11 5.57
CA ALA A 87 2.79 -1.07 5.11
C ALA A 87 3.30 -2.52 5.16
N LYS A 88 4.56 -2.77 4.77
CA LYS A 88 5.17 -4.09 4.90
C LYS A 88 5.28 -4.53 6.35
N GLU A 89 5.74 -3.65 7.24
CA GLU A 89 5.85 -3.93 8.68
C GLU A 89 4.50 -4.33 9.27
N LEU A 90 3.44 -3.59 8.91
CA LEU A 90 2.08 -3.92 9.34
C LEU A 90 1.63 -5.29 8.82
N CYS A 91 1.81 -5.58 7.53
CA CYS A 91 1.52 -6.89 6.94
C CYS A 91 2.29 -8.03 7.62
N HIS A 92 3.57 -7.85 7.91
CA HIS A 92 4.38 -8.85 8.60
C HIS A 92 3.92 -9.05 10.06
N SER A 93 3.63 -7.97 10.78
CA SER A 93 3.20 -8.03 12.18
C SER A 93 1.87 -8.79 12.38
N LYS A 94 0.98 -8.74 11.38
CA LYS A 94 -0.33 -9.40 11.41
C LYS A 94 -0.28 -10.82 10.83
N SER A 95 0.58 -11.08 9.85
CA SER A 95 0.79 -12.43 9.29
C SER A 95 1.34 -13.42 10.32
N VAL A 96 2.10 -12.94 11.32
CA VAL A 96 2.67 -13.77 12.41
C VAL A 96 1.64 -14.11 13.50
N ARG A 97 0.44 -13.51 13.50
CA ARG A 97 -0.65 -13.93 14.41
C ARG A 97 -1.39 -15.13 13.83
N SER A 98 -0.68 -16.25 13.76
CA SER A 98 -1.25 -17.60 13.66
C SER A 98 -0.82 -18.34 14.92
N GLY A 99 -1.64 -18.22 15.97
CA GLY A 99 -1.51 -18.92 17.24
C GLY A 99 -2.90 -19.22 17.78
#